data_AF-A0A1J3ENV8-F1
#
_entry.id   AF-A0A1J3ENV8-F1
#
_cell.length_a   1.000
_cell.length_b   1.000
_cell.length_c   1.000
_cell.angle_alpha   90.00
_cell.angle_beta   90.00
_cell.angle_gamma   90.00
#
_symmetry.space_group_name_H-M   'P 1'
#
loop_
_entity.id
_entity.type
_entity.pdbx_description
1 polymer ?
#
loop_
_entity_poly.entity_id
_entity_poly.type
_entity_poly.pdbx_seq_one_letter_code
_entity_poly.pdbx_strand_id
1 'polypeptide(L)'
;MGSEQNDSTSFTQSTEPKLCANGCGFFGSASNMDLCSKCYRSICAEEAQTAVAKAAVEKSFKASSPPPSSSLFQVKSSEPEKEKAVSVVAEPSSAVVEEEAAEAVPAPVLEESEPSRPNRCLCCNKKVGILGFKCKCGSTFCGEHRYPERHDCSFDFKEVGRGAIAKANPVVKADKLQRF
;
A
#
# COMPACT_ATOMS: atom_id res chain seq x y z
N MET A 1 -40.93 37.77 9.99
CA MET A 1 -39.59 37.35 9.56
C MET A 1 -39.48 35.88 9.87
N GLY A 2 -39.52 35.06 8.83
CA GLY A 2 -39.74 33.62 8.91
C GLY A 2 -38.52 32.87 9.45
N SER A 3 -38.78 31.95 10.38
CA SER A 3 -37.85 30.90 10.78
C SER A 3 -38.05 29.72 9.84
N GLU A 4 -37.12 29.55 8.91
CA GLU A 4 -37.08 28.44 7.97
C GLU A 4 -36.91 27.12 8.72
N GLN A 5 -37.93 26.27 8.61
CA GLN A 5 -37.92 24.89 9.06
C GLN A 5 -37.29 24.05 7.95
N ASN A 6 -36.18 23.42 8.26
CA ASN A 6 -35.52 22.40 7.47
C ASN A 6 -36.21 21.06 7.73
N ASP A 7 -37.35 20.89 7.06
CA ASP A 7 -38.04 19.61 6.86
C ASP A 7 -37.50 18.91 5.60
N SER A 8 -37.57 17.58 5.59
CA SER A 8 -37.44 16.71 4.41
C SER A 8 -36.05 16.41 3.83
N THR A 9 -35.41 15.37 4.36
CA THR A 9 -35.03 14.19 3.56
C THR A 9 -35.06 12.95 4.44
N SER A 10 -36.25 12.56 4.86
CA SER A 10 -36.57 11.20 5.29
C SER A 10 -36.50 10.28 4.08
N PHE A 11 -35.33 9.72 3.80
CA PHE A 11 -35.23 8.57 2.92
C PHE A 11 -35.55 7.31 3.71
N THR A 12 -36.84 7.02 3.84
CA THR A 12 -37.33 5.71 4.27
C THR A 12 -37.01 4.70 3.17
N GLN A 13 -35.86 4.04 3.25
CA GLN A 13 -35.76 2.66 2.77
C GLN A 13 -35.75 1.73 3.97
N SER A 14 -36.97 1.47 4.42
CA SER A 14 -37.34 0.39 5.32
C SER A 14 -37.06 -0.96 4.65
N THR A 15 -35.80 -1.37 4.64
CA THR A 15 -35.39 -2.77 4.61
C THR A 15 -34.15 -2.86 5.48
N GLU A 16 -34.24 -3.63 6.55
CA GLU A 16 -33.11 -3.96 7.42
C GLU A 16 -31.88 -4.27 6.55
N PRO A 17 -30.69 -3.68 6.84
CA PRO A 17 -29.51 -3.86 6.02
C PRO A 17 -29.14 -5.34 5.91
N LYS A 18 -29.54 -5.99 4.81
CA LYS A 18 -29.28 -7.41 4.60
C LYS A 18 -27.81 -7.62 4.26
N LEU A 19 -27.20 -8.60 4.90
CA LEU A 19 -25.85 -9.03 4.56
C LEU A 19 -25.85 -9.72 3.19
N CYS A 20 -24.74 -9.60 2.49
CA CYS A 20 -24.50 -10.24 1.21
C CYS A 20 -24.83 -11.73 1.28
N ALA A 21 -25.63 -12.23 0.33
CA ALA A 21 -26.04 -13.62 0.26
C ALA A 21 -24.85 -14.62 0.24
N ASN A 22 -23.68 -14.19 -0.28
CA ASN A 22 -22.44 -14.97 -0.25
C ASN A 22 -21.70 -14.95 1.10
N GLY A 23 -22.26 -14.35 2.14
CA GLY A 23 -21.69 -14.39 3.50
C GLY A 23 -20.37 -13.62 3.68
N CYS A 24 -20.00 -12.74 2.75
CA CYS A 24 -18.71 -12.03 2.78
C CYS A 24 -18.58 -10.92 3.85
N GLY A 25 -19.61 -10.71 4.68
CA GLY A 25 -19.62 -9.68 5.73
C GLY A 25 -19.87 -8.24 5.27
N PHE A 26 -20.18 -8.02 3.98
CA PHE A 26 -20.60 -6.71 3.46
C PHE A 26 -22.10 -6.71 3.13
N PHE A 27 -22.74 -5.54 3.07
CA PHE A 27 -24.17 -5.40 2.77
C PHE A 27 -24.50 -5.68 1.30
N GLY A 28 -25.56 -6.45 1.08
CA GLY A 28 -26.14 -6.69 -0.24
C GLY A 28 -27.23 -5.68 -0.57
N SER A 29 -27.49 -5.47 -1.85
CA SER A 29 -28.60 -4.63 -2.32
C SER A 29 -29.54 -5.45 -3.19
N ALA A 30 -30.85 -5.21 -3.09
CA ALA A 30 -31.85 -5.88 -3.92
C ALA A 30 -31.57 -5.73 -5.44
N SER A 31 -30.99 -4.60 -5.86
CA SER A 31 -30.60 -4.37 -7.26
C SER A 31 -29.51 -5.31 -7.78
N ASN A 32 -28.70 -5.89 -6.90
CA ASN A 32 -27.60 -6.82 -7.22
C ASN A 32 -27.87 -8.23 -6.68
N MET A 33 -29.15 -8.65 -6.64
CA MET A 33 -29.56 -9.96 -6.09
C MET A 33 -29.05 -10.21 -4.66
N ASP A 34 -29.17 -9.22 -3.78
CA ASP A 34 -28.71 -9.28 -2.39
C ASP A 34 -27.20 -9.59 -2.24
N LEU A 35 -26.40 -9.35 -3.27
CA LEU A 35 -24.95 -9.50 -3.25
C LEU A 35 -24.26 -8.14 -3.06
N CYS A 36 -23.08 -8.17 -2.46
CA CYS A 36 -22.21 -7.00 -2.45
C CYS A 36 -21.65 -6.73 -3.84
N SER A 37 -21.17 -5.50 -4.07
CA SER A 37 -20.62 -5.08 -5.36
C SER A 37 -19.44 -5.94 -5.86
N LYS A 38 -18.69 -6.58 -4.94
CA LYS A 38 -17.58 -7.50 -5.29
C LYS A 38 -18.10 -8.88 -5.68
N CYS A 39 -18.93 -9.49 -4.83
CA CYS A 39 -19.50 -10.81 -5.08
C CYS A 39 -20.40 -10.82 -6.32
N TYR A 40 -21.16 -9.75 -6.55
CA TYR A 40 -21.96 -9.59 -7.75
C TYR A 40 -21.09 -9.58 -9.02
N ARG A 41 -20.00 -8.81 -9.03
CA ARG A 41 -19.04 -8.80 -10.15
C ARG A 41 -18.41 -10.17 -10.38
N SER A 42 -18.07 -10.90 -9.31
CA SER A 42 -17.54 -12.26 -9.40
C SER A 42 -18.53 -13.21 -10.06
N ILE A 43 -19.79 -13.20 -9.62
CA ILE A 43 -20.85 -14.05 -10.20
C ILE A 43 -21.10 -13.69 -11.65
N CYS A 44 -21.22 -12.41 -12.00
CA CYS A 44 -21.40 -12.00 -13.40
C CYS A 44 -20.22 -12.45 -14.29
N ALA A 45 -18.99 -12.44 -13.76
CA ALA A 45 -17.83 -12.93 -14.49
C ALA A 45 -17.87 -14.46 -14.68
N GLU A 46 -18.28 -15.22 -13.65
CA GLU A 46 -18.43 -16.67 -13.72
C GLU A 46 -19.58 -17.09 -14.66
N GLU A 47 -20.70 -16.37 -14.65
CA GLU A 47 -21.83 -16.58 -15.56
C GLU A 47 -21.40 -16.34 -17.01
N ALA A 48 -20.65 -15.26 -17.28
CA ALA A 48 -20.12 -14.98 -18.62
C ALA A 48 -19.16 -16.08 -19.10
N GLN A 49 -18.27 -16.56 -18.24
CA GLN A 49 -17.36 -17.67 -18.56
C GLN A 49 -18.12 -18.97 -18.82
N THR A 50 -19.14 -19.25 -18.01
CA THR A 50 -20.00 -20.43 -18.17
C THR A 50 -20.78 -20.36 -19.48
N ALA A 51 -21.29 -19.19 -19.87
CA ALA A 51 -21.98 -18.99 -21.15
C ALA A 51 -21.03 -19.22 -22.34
N VAL A 52 -19.80 -18.72 -22.27
CA VAL A 52 -18.79 -18.93 -23.32
C VAL A 52 -18.41 -20.41 -23.43
N ALA A 53 -18.18 -21.09 -22.31
CA ALA A 53 -17.88 -22.52 -22.29
C ALA A 53 -19.03 -23.36 -22.85
N LYS A 54 -20.28 -23.07 -22.45
CA LYS A 54 -21.47 -23.72 -23.00
C LYS A 54 -21.60 -23.49 -24.52
N ALA A 55 -21.37 -22.26 -25.00
CA ALA A 55 -21.40 -21.96 -26.42
C ALA A 55 -20.30 -22.69 -27.22
N ALA A 56 -19.09 -22.86 -26.66
CA ALA A 56 -18.01 -23.63 -27.30
C ALA A 56 -18.34 -25.13 -27.40
N VAL A 57 -18.97 -25.68 -26.36
CA VAL A 57 -19.40 -27.08 -26.33
C VAL A 57 -20.54 -27.32 -27.32
N GLU A 58 -21.56 -26.46 -27.36
CA GLU A 58 -22.66 -26.56 -28.35
C GLU A 58 -22.17 -26.40 -29.79
N LYS A 59 -21.18 -25.53 -30.02
CA LYS A 59 -20.55 -25.36 -31.34
C LYS A 59 -19.79 -26.61 -31.80
N SER A 60 -19.35 -27.44 -30.87
CA SER A 60 -18.68 -28.72 -31.14
C SER A 60 -19.68 -29.85 -31.43
N PHE A 61 -20.92 -29.77 -30.94
CA PHE A 61 -21.94 -30.81 -31.13
C PHE A 61 -22.86 -30.60 -32.34
N LYS A 62 -22.80 -29.44 -33.02
CA LYS A 62 -23.59 -29.20 -34.26
C LYS A 62 -22.96 -29.78 -35.53
N ALA A 63 -21.85 -30.51 -35.41
CA ALA A 63 -21.30 -31.39 -36.43
C ALA A 63 -21.47 -32.86 -36.00
N SER A 64 -22.70 -33.41 -36.20
CA SER A 64 -23.08 -34.83 -36.39
C SER A 64 -22.59 -35.92 -35.40
N SER A 65 -23.50 -36.77 -34.91
CA SER A 65 -23.28 -37.97 -34.08
C SER A 65 -23.51 -39.27 -34.89
N PRO A 66 -23.32 -40.52 -34.37
CA PRO A 66 -22.19 -41.20 -33.64
C PRO A 66 -22.01 -42.70 -34.15
N PRO A 67 -21.56 -43.78 -33.41
CA PRO A 67 -20.78 -44.02 -32.16
C PRO A 67 -19.64 -45.11 -32.34
N PRO A 68 -19.24 -45.95 -31.35
CA PRO A 68 -18.12 -45.75 -30.40
C PRO A 68 -17.01 -46.86 -30.45
N SER A 69 -15.81 -46.62 -29.90
CA SER A 69 -14.95 -47.70 -29.35
C SER A 69 -13.81 -47.20 -28.43
N SER A 70 -13.88 -47.69 -27.19
CA SER A 70 -12.82 -48.26 -26.33
C SER A 70 -11.54 -47.50 -25.95
N SER A 71 -11.22 -47.66 -24.64
CA SER A 71 -9.91 -47.75 -23.98
C SER A 71 -9.39 -46.46 -23.31
N LEU A 72 -9.55 -46.35 -21.98
CA LEU A 72 -8.68 -46.84 -20.88
C LEU A 72 -7.37 -46.03 -20.68
N PHE A 73 -7.34 -45.33 -19.54
CA PHE A 73 -6.20 -45.06 -18.63
C PHE A 73 -4.95 -44.33 -19.14
N GLN A 74 -4.49 -43.27 -18.45
CA GLN A 74 -3.57 -43.40 -17.30
C GLN A 74 -3.10 -42.02 -16.76
N VAL A 75 -2.92 -42.01 -15.44
CA VAL A 75 -2.54 -40.94 -14.51
C VAL A 75 -1.01 -40.84 -14.35
N LYS A 76 -0.47 -39.65 -14.04
CA LYS A 76 0.77 -39.34 -13.25
C LYS A 76 1.05 -37.83 -13.41
N SER A 77 0.89 -36.93 -12.44
CA SER A 77 1.55 -36.73 -11.12
C SER A 77 3.08 -36.63 -11.17
N SER A 78 3.62 -35.43 -10.92
CA SER A 78 4.73 -35.16 -9.97
C SER A 78 5.25 -33.70 -10.05
N GLU A 79 4.98 -32.92 -8.99
CA GLU A 79 5.97 -32.04 -8.32
C GLU A 79 7.13 -32.92 -7.76
N PRO A 80 8.34 -32.43 -7.39
CA PRO A 80 8.54 -31.31 -6.45
C PRO A 80 9.84 -30.46 -6.58
N GLU A 81 9.82 -29.36 -5.82
CA GLU A 81 10.86 -28.70 -5.00
C GLU A 81 12.34 -29.19 -5.04
N LYS A 82 13.30 -28.25 -4.99
CA LYS A 82 14.18 -28.05 -3.81
C LYS A 82 15.11 -26.82 -3.89
N GLU A 83 15.24 -26.20 -2.71
CA GLU A 83 16.17 -25.19 -2.19
C GLU A 83 17.68 -25.42 -2.49
N LYS A 84 18.53 -24.36 -2.43
CA LYS A 84 19.31 -23.95 -1.23
C LYS A 84 20.53 -23.03 -1.54
N ALA A 85 20.88 -22.20 -0.53
CA ALA A 85 22.22 -21.70 -0.10
C ALA A 85 22.96 -20.65 -0.96
N VAL A 86 23.22 -19.41 -0.52
CA VAL A 86 24.07 -18.84 0.58
C VAL A 86 25.56 -18.66 0.20
N SER A 87 26.12 -17.51 0.63
CA SER A 87 27.54 -17.13 0.87
C SER A 87 28.10 -16.06 -0.09
N VAL A 88 29.02 -15.13 0.24
CA VAL A 88 29.45 -14.34 1.43
C VAL A 88 30.64 -13.47 0.95
N VAL A 89 30.80 -12.26 1.53
CA VAL A 89 31.87 -11.22 1.44
C VAL A 89 32.39 -10.68 0.10
N ALA A 90 32.49 -9.33 0.00
CA ALA A 90 33.76 -8.61 0.22
C ALA A 90 33.60 -7.08 0.01
N GLU A 91 34.03 -6.28 0.98
CA GLU A 91 34.48 -4.88 0.78
C GLU A 91 35.80 -4.87 -0.01
N PRO A 92 36.18 -3.74 -0.64
CA PRO A 92 37.14 -2.88 0.04
C PRO A 92 36.97 -1.37 -0.16
N SER A 93 37.49 -0.68 0.85
CA SER A 93 37.93 0.72 0.98
C SER A 93 38.58 1.39 -0.25
N SER A 94 38.35 2.70 -0.42
CA SER A 94 39.39 3.65 -0.84
C SER A 94 39.02 5.11 -0.53
N ALA A 95 40.07 5.91 -0.43
CA ALA A 95 40.20 7.11 0.38
C ALA A 95 40.05 8.45 -0.40
N VAL A 96 39.83 9.50 0.41
CA VAL A 96 39.96 10.97 0.23
C VAL A 96 40.58 11.57 -1.05
N VAL A 97 39.97 12.66 -1.53
CA VAL A 97 40.67 13.93 -1.88
C VAL A 97 39.76 15.15 -1.61
N GLU A 98 40.38 16.25 -1.20
CA GLU A 98 39.86 17.55 -0.78
C GLU A 98 39.48 18.52 -1.93
N GLU A 99 38.69 19.55 -1.54
CA GLU A 99 38.66 20.97 -1.97
C GLU A 99 38.41 21.34 -3.46
N GLU A 100 37.37 22.15 -3.75
CA GLU A 100 37.52 23.61 -3.99
C GLU A 100 36.16 24.27 -4.30
N ALA A 101 36.03 25.51 -3.82
CA ALA A 101 34.92 26.41 -4.06
C ALA A 101 34.96 27.00 -5.47
N ALA A 102 33.79 27.17 -6.10
CA ALA A 102 33.59 28.27 -7.05
C ALA A 102 32.11 28.58 -7.23
N GLU A 103 31.81 29.84 -6.94
CA GLU A 103 30.57 30.56 -7.13
C GLU A 103 30.29 30.77 -8.62
N ALA A 104 29.11 30.36 -9.10
CA ALA A 104 28.53 30.83 -10.36
C ALA A 104 27.01 30.64 -10.38
N VAL A 105 26.29 31.76 -10.47
CA VAL A 105 24.83 31.86 -10.60
C VAL A 105 24.39 31.40 -12.00
N PRO A 106 23.23 30.73 -12.12
CA PRO A 106 22.29 31.21 -13.15
C PRO A 106 20.82 31.23 -12.70
N ALA A 107 20.10 32.10 -13.40
CA ALA A 107 18.68 32.46 -13.27
C ALA A 107 17.71 31.31 -13.69
N PRO A 108 16.38 31.49 -13.57
CA PRO A 108 15.45 30.46 -13.11
C PRO A 108 15.15 29.39 -14.17
N VAL A 109 15.38 28.14 -13.80
CA VAL A 109 14.89 26.97 -14.54
C VAL A 109 13.51 26.59 -14.00
N LEU A 110 12.54 26.59 -14.90
CA LEU A 110 11.21 26.03 -14.69
C LEU A 110 11.38 24.51 -14.50
N GLU A 111 11.29 24.02 -13.26
CA GLU A 111 11.34 22.58 -13.00
C GLU A 111 9.99 21.94 -13.29
N GLU A 112 9.92 21.24 -14.42
CA GLU A 112 8.95 20.18 -14.66
C GLU A 112 9.08 19.13 -13.55
N SER A 113 8.00 18.93 -12.79
CA SER A 113 7.98 17.95 -11.71
C SER A 113 8.07 16.53 -12.29
N GLU A 114 9.24 15.92 -12.15
CA GLU A 114 9.52 14.48 -12.30
C GLU A 114 8.36 13.61 -11.77
N PRO A 115 8.03 12.46 -12.42
CA PRO A 115 6.93 11.59 -12.02
C PRO A 115 7.21 10.97 -10.64
N SER A 116 6.77 11.68 -9.61
CA SER A 116 6.87 11.27 -8.22
C SER A 116 6.22 9.89 -8.07
N ARG A 117 6.97 8.91 -7.55
CA ARG A 117 6.41 7.67 -7.01
C ARG A 117 6.44 7.72 -5.47
N PRO A 118 5.74 8.64 -4.76
CA PRO A 118 6.08 8.94 -3.38
C PRO A 118 5.23 8.13 -2.38
N ASN A 119 5.01 6.83 -2.62
CA ASN A 119 4.08 6.04 -1.81
C ASN A 119 4.55 4.60 -1.59
N ARG A 120 5.86 4.39 -1.42
CA ARG A 120 6.45 3.10 -1.02
C ARG A 120 7.40 3.30 0.16
N CYS A 121 7.52 2.28 0.98
CA CYS A 121 8.47 2.22 2.09
C CYS A 121 9.90 2.10 1.55
N LEU A 122 10.86 2.89 2.06
CA LEU A 122 12.26 2.78 1.61
C LEU A 122 12.93 1.44 2.02
N CYS A 123 12.61 0.90 3.20
CA CYS A 123 13.23 -0.35 3.68
C CYS A 123 12.69 -1.60 2.99
N CYS A 124 11.38 -1.70 2.81
CA CYS A 124 10.73 -2.93 2.36
C CYS A 124 9.98 -2.78 1.03
N ASN A 125 10.01 -1.60 0.39
CA ASN A 125 9.32 -1.28 -0.87
C ASN A 125 7.80 -1.55 -0.87
N LYS A 126 7.22 -1.84 0.30
CA LYS A 126 5.79 -2.05 0.50
C LYS A 126 5.05 -0.76 0.15
N LYS A 127 3.94 -0.86 -0.58
CA LYS A 127 3.12 0.29 -0.96
C LYS A 127 2.43 0.83 0.30
N VAL A 128 2.75 2.07 0.67
CA VAL A 128 2.24 2.71 1.89
C VAL A 128 1.08 3.66 1.63
N GLY A 129 0.90 4.09 0.37
CA GLY A 129 -0.19 5.01 0.01
C GLY A 129 -0.19 6.29 0.84
N ILE A 130 -1.37 6.87 1.03
CA ILE A 130 -1.59 8.10 1.81
C ILE A 130 -1.18 7.92 3.29
N LEU A 131 -1.16 6.69 3.79
CA LEU A 131 -0.80 6.34 5.17
C LEU A 131 0.73 6.18 5.39
N GLY A 132 1.55 6.61 4.43
CA GLY A 132 3.00 6.60 4.55
C GLY A 132 3.50 7.57 5.62
N PHE A 133 4.36 7.09 6.51
CA PHE A 133 4.99 7.92 7.53
C PHE A 133 6.29 8.52 6.98
N LYS A 134 6.38 9.86 6.95
CA LYS A 134 7.62 10.55 6.60
C LYS A 134 8.56 10.58 7.80
N CYS A 135 9.78 10.13 7.63
CA CYS A 135 10.84 10.30 8.63
C CYS A 135 11.55 11.64 8.44
N LYS A 136 12.31 12.08 9.45
CA LYS A 136 13.15 13.29 9.40
C LYS A 136 14.27 13.20 8.37
N CYS A 137 14.70 12.00 7.98
CA CYS A 137 15.61 11.78 6.85
C CYS A 137 14.96 12.00 5.47
N GLY A 138 13.67 12.40 5.41
CA GLY A 138 12.98 12.73 4.17
C GLY A 138 12.32 11.54 3.44
N SER A 139 12.61 10.31 3.87
CA SER A 139 12.05 9.10 3.26
C SER A 139 10.69 8.69 3.87
N THR A 140 9.89 7.97 3.08
CA THR A 140 8.57 7.46 3.49
C THR A 140 8.65 5.99 3.88
N PHE A 141 7.99 5.60 4.97
CA PHE A 141 8.03 4.25 5.56
C PHE A 141 6.64 3.70 5.88
N CYS A 142 6.54 2.37 6.00
CA CYS A 142 5.33 1.69 6.48
C CYS A 142 5.27 1.69 8.02
N GLY A 143 4.16 1.22 8.61
CA GLY A 143 3.98 1.21 10.07
C GLY A 143 5.08 0.46 10.84
N GLU A 144 5.66 -0.58 10.25
CA GLU A 144 6.74 -1.36 10.87
C GLU A 144 8.10 -0.66 10.81
N HIS A 145 8.38 0.09 9.73
CA HIS A 145 9.67 0.79 9.51
C HIS A 145 9.60 2.28 9.85
N ARG A 146 8.53 2.72 10.52
CA ARG A 146 8.31 4.12 10.90
C ARG A 146 9.40 4.65 11.82
N TYR A 147 9.93 3.81 12.71
CA TYR A 147 10.84 4.23 13.76
C TYR A 147 12.31 4.25 13.27
N PRO A 148 13.14 5.20 13.74
CA PRO A 148 14.54 5.37 13.29
C PRO A 148 15.41 4.11 13.41
N GLU A 149 15.18 3.31 14.44
CA GLU A 149 15.89 2.06 14.72
C GLU A 149 15.57 0.93 13.74
N ARG A 150 14.50 1.06 12.95
CA ARG A 150 14.06 0.05 11.98
C ARG A 150 14.59 0.31 10.57
N HIS A 151 15.12 1.50 10.31
CA HIS A 151 15.57 1.90 8.98
C HIS A 151 16.95 2.55 8.98
N ASP A 152 17.71 2.39 10.07
CA ASP A 152 19.04 2.97 10.27
C ASP A 152 19.09 4.43 9.81
N CYS A 153 18.21 5.24 10.41
CA CYS A 153 18.03 6.62 10.02
C CYS A 153 19.34 7.41 10.09
N SER A 154 19.79 7.96 8.97
CA SER A 154 20.99 8.80 8.88
C SER A 154 20.84 10.20 9.48
N PHE A 155 19.65 10.54 9.99
CA PHE A 155 19.37 11.84 10.59
C PHE A 155 19.91 11.89 12.03
N ASP A 156 20.68 12.92 12.36
CA ASP A 156 21.27 13.05 13.70
C ASP A 156 20.27 13.62 14.73
N PHE A 157 19.48 12.73 15.33
CA PHE A 157 18.52 13.09 16.38
C PHE A 157 19.19 13.64 17.65
N LYS A 158 20.46 13.33 17.90
CA LYS A 158 21.14 13.72 19.14
C LYS A 158 21.49 15.19 19.13
N GLU A 159 21.99 15.71 18.01
CA GLU A 159 22.32 17.13 17.89
C GLU A 159 21.06 17.99 17.96
N VAL A 160 20.03 17.62 17.19
CA VAL A 160 18.74 18.33 17.20
C VAL A 160 18.07 18.27 18.58
N GLY A 161 18.14 17.12 19.26
CA GLY A 161 17.63 16.96 20.62
C GLY A 161 18.37 17.83 21.63
N ARG A 162 19.71 17.84 21.59
CA ARG A 162 20.52 18.71 22.47
C ARG A 162 20.25 20.19 22.23
N GLY A 163 20.14 20.61 20.97
CA GLY A 163 19.81 21.99 20.62
C GLY A 163 18.43 22.41 21.14
N ALA A 164 17.43 21.53 21.06
CA ALA A 164 16.09 21.80 21.59
C ALA A 164 16.09 21.89 23.13
N ILE A 165 16.79 20.99 23.81
CA ILE A 165 16.91 20.99 25.27
C ILE A 165 17.66 22.24 25.75
N ALA A 166 18.78 22.59 25.10
CA ALA A 166 19.55 23.78 25.46
C ALA A 166 18.74 25.07 25.31
N LYS A 167 17.89 25.16 24.29
CA LYS A 167 16.96 26.29 24.09
C LYS A 167 15.83 26.33 25.12
N ALA A 168 15.35 25.16 25.56
CA ALA A 168 14.25 25.04 26.51
C ALA A 168 14.70 25.15 27.99
N ASN A 169 15.99 24.94 28.28
CA ASN A 169 16.49 24.95 29.65
C ASN A 169 16.53 26.39 30.19
N PRO A 170 15.76 26.72 31.26
CA PRO A 170 15.78 28.04 31.85
C PRO A 170 17.15 28.33 32.48
N VAL A 171 17.64 29.56 32.30
CA VAL A 171 18.94 29.98 32.81
C VAL A 171 18.86 30.19 34.32
N VAL A 172 19.34 29.22 35.09
CA VAL A 172 19.45 29.34 36.55
C VAL A 172 20.71 30.11 36.90
N LYS A 173 20.56 31.41 37.18
CA LYS A 173 21.60 32.25 37.78
C LYS A 173 21.23 32.52 39.24
N ALA A 174 22.07 32.08 40.16
CA ALA A 174 21.97 32.49 41.56
C ALA A 174 22.78 33.77 41.77
N ASP A 175 22.24 34.69 42.57
CA ASP A 175 22.98 35.88 42.98
C ASP A 175 24.17 35.48 43.86
N LYS A 176 25.32 36.10 43.58
CA LYS A 176 26.55 35.85 44.32
C LYS A 176 26.39 36.41 45.73
N LEU A 177 26.16 35.54 46.70
CA LEU A 177 26.02 35.91 48.11
C LEU A 177 27.24 36.73 48.56
N GLN A 178 27.01 37.96 49.02
CA GLN A 178 28.03 38.75 49.71
C GLN A 178 28.21 38.18 51.11
N ARG A 179 29.39 37.64 51.37
CA ARG A 179 29.81 37.13 52.67
C ARG A 179 30.25 38.34 53.52
N PHE A 180 29.53 38.60 54.60
CA PHE A 180 29.87 39.60 55.63
C PHE A 180 30.84 39.02 56.65
#